data_AF-A0A7I7SPR3-F1
#
_entry.id   AF-A0A7I7SPR3-F1
#
_cell.length_a   1.000
_cell.length_b   1.000
_cell.length_c   1.000
_cell.angle_alpha   90.00
_cell.angle_beta   90.00
_cell.angle_gamma   90.00
#
_symmetry.space_group_name_H-M   'P 1'
#
loop_
_entity.id
_entity.type
_entity.pdbx_description
1 polymer ?
#
loop_
_entity_poly.entity_id
_entity_poly.type
_entity_poly.pdbx_seq_one_letter_code
_entity_poly.pdbx_strand_id
1 'polypeptide(L)'
;MDFDRVDAEHPDRFLDPDRIRIARARRGLTKAELARALGVTPRSITRYESGEAPRDSAETLSQALEFPAEFFTAPDAPEIEMRTVSFRAARRATARHRGAAVAAGSIGIEIDRWISRRFILPLVDVPTHPGEQPRLAARLVRAEWGLGTRPLPNAVQLAESRGVRV
;
A
#
# COMPACT_ATOMS: atom_id res chain seq x y z
N MET A 1 9.19 -8.95 38.23
CA MET A 1 10.09 -8.34 37.24
C MET A 1 9.42 -8.54 35.89
N ASP A 2 8.39 -7.81 35.45
CA ASP A 2 8.04 -6.39 35.53
C ASP A 2 9.16 -5.43 35.18
N PHE A 3 9.23 -5.13 33.87
CA PHE A 3 9.76 -3.90 33.27
C PHE A 3 8.93 -3.62 32.00
N ASP A 4 8.14 -2.54 32.07
CA ASP A 4 7.59 -1.71 30.99
C ASP A 4 6.58 -2.32 29.99
N ARG A 5 5.36 -2.55 30.48
CA ARG A 5 4.15 -2.08 29.77
C ARG A 5 3.85 -0.65 30.24
N VAL A 6 4.50 0.34 29.62
CA VAL A 6 4.15 1.75 29.82
C VAL A 6 2.85 2.03 29.06
N ASP A 7 1.79 2.25 29.83
CA ASP A 7 0.63 3.10 29.55
C ASP A 7 0.05 3.08 28.12
N ALA A 8 -0.86 2.14 27.88
CA ALA A 8 -1.85 2.22 26.81
C ALA A 8 -2.99 3.18 27.18
N GLU A 9 -2.68 4.42 27.58
CA GLU A 9 -3.67 5.45 27.89
C GLU A 9 -3.78 6.47 26.74
N HIS A 10 -4.97 6.42 26.11
CA HIS A 10 -5.57 7.29 25.08
C HIS A 10 -5.24 7.03 23.60
N PRO A 11 -5.72 5.90 23.01
CA PRO A 11 -5.80 5.77 21.56
C PRO A 11 -6.60 6.89 20.87
N ASP A 12 -7.41 7.64 21.62
CA ASP A 12 -8.19 8.77 21.09
C ASP A 12 -7.44 10.10 20.99
N ARG A 13 -6.26 10.25 21.60
CA ARG A 13 -5.58 11.56 21.69
C ARG A 13 -4.68 11.87 20.50
N PHE A 14 -4.15 10.84 19.85
CA PHE A 14 -3.21 10.97 18.74
C PHE A 14 -3.72 10.27 17.48
N LEU A 15 -3.24 10.73 16.33
CA LEU A 15 -3.50 10.12 15.02
C LEU A 15 -2.57 8.93 14.78
N ASP A 16 -2.99 8.06 13.87
CA ASP A 16 -2.21 6.90 13.48
C ASP A 16 -0.95 7.34 12.69
N PRO A 17 0.27 7.03 13.19
CA PRO A 17 1.51 7.46 12.56
C PRO A 17 1.76 6.78 11.21
N ASP A 18 1.26 5.57 11.01
CA ASP A 18 1.43 4.81 9.78
C ASP A 18 0.54 5.40 8.69
N ARG A 19 -0.69 5.81 9.02
CA ARG A 19 -1.58 6.57 8.12
C ARG A 19 -0.91 7.86 7.63
N ILE A 20 -0.28 8.61 8.54
CA ILE A 20 0.46 9.84 8.17
C ILE A 20 1.63 9.50 7.23
N ARG A 21 2.41 8.46 7.55
CA ARG A 21 3.55 8.04 6.73
C ARG A 21 3.11 7.57 5.34
N ILE A 22 2.06 6.77 5.25
CA ILE A 22 1.47 6.27 4.00
C ILE A 22 0.98 7.45 3.15
N ALA A 23 0.17 8.35 3.72
CA ALA A 23 -0.36 9.51 2.99
C ALA A 23 0.77 10.42 2.48
N ARG A 24 1.76 10.75 3.32
CA ARG A 24 2.92 11.54 2.91
C ARG A 24 3.71 10.86 1.80
N ALA A 25 4.03 9.58 1.97
CA ALA A 25 4.76 8.80 0.98
C ALA A 25 3.99 8.69 -0.34
N ARG A 26 2.66 8.53 -0.29
CA ARG A 26 1.79 8.46 -1.47
C ARG A 26 1.81 9.77 -2.27
N ARG A 27 1.84 10.93 -1.60
CA ARG A 27 2.05 12.24 -2.22
C ARG A 27 3.52 12.49 -2.63
N GLY A 28 4.41 11.58 -2.26
CA GLY A 28 5.84 11.64 -2.51
C GLY A 28 6.56 12.67 -1.67
N LEU A 29 5.91 13.32 -0.71
CA LEU A 29 6.49 14.44 0.02
C LEU A 29 7.60 13.98 0.96
N THR A 30 8.67 14.77 1.06
CA THR A 30 9.63 14.62 2.16
C THR A 30 9.03 15.15 3.47
N LYS A 31 9.61 14.78 4.62
CA LYS A 31 9.19 15.36 5.91
C LYS A 31 9.32 16.89 5.94
N ALA A 32 10.36 17.43 5.30
CA ALA A 32 10.58 18.86 5.21
C ALA A 32 9.55 19.57 4.30
N GLU A 33 9.15 18.92 3.21
CA GLU A 33 8.09 19.43 2.33
C GLU A 33 6.73 19.44 3.04
N LEU A 34 6.37 18.36 3.74
CA LEU A 34 5.14 18.32 4.54
C LEU A 34 5.17 19.35 5.67
N ALA A 35 6.31 19.50 6.36
CA ALA A 35 6.48 20.50 7.41
C ALA A 35 6.20 21.92 6.88
N ARG A 36 6.74 22.24 5.69
CA ARG A 36 6.50 23.51 5.02
C ARG A 36 5.04 23.71 4.65
N ALA A 37 4.38 22.67 4.12
CA ALA A 37 2.96 22.72 3.76
C ALA A 37 2.05 22.96 4.98
N LEU A 38 2.42 22.41 6.14
CA LEU A 38 1.66 22.56 7.39
C LEU A 38 2.07 23.78 8.22
N GLY A 39 3.11 24.53 7.82
CA GLY A 39 3.65 25.65 8.61
C GLY A 39 4.30 25.22 9.93
N VAL A 40 4.79 23.99 10.03
CA VAL A 40 5.43 23.42 11.24
C VAL A 40 6.90 23.08 10.98
N THR A 41 7.61 22.63 12.02
CA THR A 41 9.01 22.21 11.89
C THR A 41 9.14 20.78 11.35
N PRO A 42 10.25 20.42 10.66
CA PRO A 42 10.50 19.01 10.30
C PRO A 42 10.55 18.07 11.50
N ARG A 43 10.97 18.57 12.69
CA ARG A 43 10.94 17.82 13.94
C ARG A 43 9.51 17.48 14.37
N SER A 44 8.55 18.36 14.12
CA SER A 44 7.13 18.10 14.39
C SER A 44 6.62 16.94 13.52
N ILE A 45 6.96 16.91 12.23
CA ILE A 45 6.58 15.79 11.35
C ILE A 45 7.20 14.46 11.78
N THR A 46 8.45 14.49 12.26
CA THR A 46 9.06 13.28 12.82
C THR A 46 8.31 12.78 14.04
N ARG A 47 7.87 13.68 14.94
CA ARG A 47 7.02 13.32 16.09
C ARG A 47 5.64 12.81 15.67
N TYR A 48 5.06 13.40 14.63
CA TYR A 48 3.76 12.95 14.11
C TYR A 48 3.84 11.51 13.61
N GLU A 49 4.88 11.19 12.83
CA GLU A 49 5.13 9.81 12.37
C GLU A 49 5.70 8.87 13.43
N SER A 50 5.89 9.32 14.67
CA SER A 50 6.24 8.46 15.81
C SER A 50 5.10 8.31 16.82
N GLY A 51 3.89 8.73 16.46
CA GLY A 51 2.68 8.53 17.28
C GLY A 51 2.31 9.72 18.16
N GLU A 52 2.96 10.88 17.99
CA GLU A 52 2.69 12.09 18.78
C GLU A 52 1.91 13.16 17.98
N ALA A 53 1.22 12.77 16.90
CA ALA A 53 0.40 13.69 16.10
C ALA A 53 -0.93 13.95 16.81
N PRO A 54 -1.24 15.17 17.30
CA PRO A 54 -2.50 15.44 17.98
C PRO A 54 -3.71 15.15 17.08
N ARG A 55 -4.79 14.60 17.64
CA ARG A 55 -6.01 14.28 16.88
C ARG A 55 -6.55 15.49 16.09
N ASP A 56 -6.49 16.68 16.66
CA ASP A 56 -6.96 17.93 16.04
C ASP A 56 -6.15 18.33 14.78
N SER A 57 -5.01 17.69 14.53
CA SER A 57 -4.21 17.91 13.31
C SER A 57 -4.79 17.20 12.08
N ALA A 58 -5.85 16.40 12.24
CA ALA A 58 -6.42 15.59 11.16
C ALA A 58 -6.90 16.42 9.96
N GLU A 59 -7.57 17.55 10.22
CA GLU A 59 -8.08 18.42 9.15
C GLU A 59 -6.95 19.12 8.40
N THR A 60 -5.93 19.61 9.11
CA THR A 60 -4.76 20.23 8.48
C THR A 60 -3.98 19.21 7.64
N LEU A 61 -3.83 17.99 8.14
CA LEU A 61 -3.22 16.88 7.39
C LEU A 61 -4.05 16.48 6.18
N SER A 62 -5.37 16.43 6.33
CA SER A 62 -6.34 16.15 5.26
C SER A 62 -6.18 17.13 4.11
N GLN A 63 -6.14 18.43 4.39
CA GLN A 63 -5.94 19.47 3.38
C GLN A 63 -4.57 19.38 2.70
N ALA A 64 -3.50 19.20 3.48
CA ALA A 64 -2.14 19.19 2.95
C ALA A 64 -1.79 17.91 2.17
N LEU A 65 -2.38 16.78 2.54
CA LEU A 65 -2.11 15.47 1.95
C LEU A 65 -3.22 14.99 1.02
N GLU A 66 -4.35 15.71 0.92
CA GLU A 66 -5.53 15.34 0.12
C GLU A 66 -6.03 13.91 0.46
N PHE A 67 -6.19 13.61 1.74
CA PHE A 67 -6.84 12.40 2.24
C PHE A 67 -8.00 12.80 3.15
N PRO A 68 -9.10 12.02 3.22
CA PRO A 68 -10.15 12.27 4.21
C PRO A 68 -9.56 12.33 5.63
N ALA A 69 -10.04 13.24 6.49
CA ALA A 69 -9.54 13.37 7.87
C ALA A 69 -9.65 12.04 8.65
N GLU A 70 -10.74 11.30 8.43
CA GLU A 70 -10.99 9.97 8.98
C GLU A 70 -9.92 8.93 8.62
N PHE A 71 -9.20 9.11 7.51
CA PHE A 71 -8.09 8.24 7.12
C PHE A 71 -6.99 8.20 8.20
N PHE A 72 -6.71 9.33 8.87
CA PHE A 72 -5.66 9.42 9.89
C PHE A 72 -6.08 8.83 11.25
N THR A 73 -7.34 8.47 11.40
CA THR A 73 -7.89 7.79 12.59
C THR A 73 -8.31 6.35 12.30
N ALA A 74 -8.22 5.91 11.03
CA ALA A 74 -8.65 4.59 10.62
C ALA A 74 -7.66 3.53 11.14
N PRO A 75 -8.16 2.46 11.81
CA PRO A 75 -7.30 1.43 12.38
C PRO A 75 -6.63 0.57 11.29
N ASP A 76 -5.72 -0.30 11.71
CA ASP A 76 -5.16 -1.40 10.91
C ASP A 76 -4.54 -0.95 9.57
N ALA A 77 -3.79 0.16 9.58
CA ALA A 77 -3.04 0.63 8.43
C ALA A 77 -2.16 -0.51 7.85
N PRO A 78 -2.34 -0.90 6.57
CA PRO A 78 -1.55 -1.99 6.02
C PRO A 78 -0.09 -1.59 5.82
N GLU A 79 0.82 -2.32 6.46
CA GLU A 79 2.25 -2.14 6.24
C GLU A 79 2.75 -3.05 5.11
N ILE A 80 3.47 -2.45 4.15
CA ILE A 80 4.23 -3.19 3.14
C ILE A 80 5.71 -2.87 3.34
N GLU A 81 6.49 -3.90 3.63
CA GLU A 81 7.93 -3.76 3.69
C GLU A 81 8.51 -3.50 2.28
N MET A 82 9.31 -2.44 2.11
CA MET A 82 9.85 -2.09 0.78
C MET A 82 10.61 -3.24 0.09
N ARG A 83 11.23 -4.15 0.87
CA ARG A 83 11.99 -5.29 0.34
C ARG A 83 11.13 -6.33 -0.37
N THR A 84 9.83 -6.38 -0.11
CA THR A 84 8.91 -7.33 -0.75
C THR A 84 8.37 -6.82 -2.08
N VAL A 85 8.63 -5.54 -2.41
CA VAL A 85 8.12 -4.90 -3.64
C VAL A 85 9.14 -5.06 -4.77
N SER A 86 8.73 -5.73 -5.85
CA SER A 86 9.53 -5.86 -7.07
C SER A 86 9.30 -4.68 -8.00
N PHE A 87 10.36 -3.93 -8.30
CA PHE A 87 10.32 -2.81 -9.23
C PHE A 87 10.92 -3.20 -10.58
N ARG A 88 10.10 -3.20 -11.64
CA ARG A 88 10.53 -3.51 -13.02
C ARG A 88 11.74 -2.68 -13.48
N ALA A 89 11.87 -1.44 -13.00
CA ALA A 89 12.99 -0.55 -13.29
C ALA A 89 13.60 0.05 -12.00
N ALA A 90 13.92 -0.80 -11.02
CA ALA A 90 14.41 -0.41 -9.70
C ALA A 90 15.53 0.66 -9.72
N ARG A 91 16.50 0.54 -10.63
CA ARG A 91 17.65 1.47 -10.74
C ARG A 91 17.26 2.90 -11.18
N ARG A 92 16.13 3.08 -11.86
CA ARG A 92 15.65 4.41 -12.30
C ARG A 92 14.62 5.00 -11.34
N ALA A 93 14.05 4.20 -10.45
CA ALA A 93 13.04 4.65 -9.51
C ALA A 93 13.70 5.40 -8.33
N THR A 94 13.44 6.71 -8.24
CA THR A 94 13.87 7.54 -7.12
C THR A 94 13.29 7.02 -5.79
N ALA A 95 13.91 7.38 -4.66
CA ALA A 95 13.38 7.02 -3.34
C ALA A 95 11.93 7.51 -3.16
N ARG A 96 11.61 8.70 -3.71
CA ARG A 96 10.25 9.25 -3.77
C ARG A 96 9.28 8.33 -4.51
N HIS A 97 9.61 7.91 -5.74
CA HIS A 97 8.75 7.02 -6.52
C HIS A 97 8.59 5.66 -5.86
N ARG A 98 9.65 5.10 -5.26
CA ARG A 98 9.58 3.83 -4.54
C ARG A 98 8.66 3.92 -3.32
N GLY A 99 8.81 4.96 -2.51
CA GLY A 99 7.93 5.21 -1.36
C GLY A 99 6.47 5.40 -1.76
N ALA A 100 6.21 6.17 -2.82
CA ALA A 100 4.85 6.40 -3.32
C ALA A 100 4.19 5.12 -3.86
N ALA A 101 4.96 4.25 -4.51
CA ALA A 101 4.48 2.96 -5.00
C ALA A 101 4.17 1.98 -3.85
N VAL A 102 5.04 1.92 -2.82
CA VAL A 102 4.81 1.10 -1.63
C VAL A 102 3.54 1.58 -0.90
N ALA A 103 3.38 2.89 -0.70
CA ALA A 103 2.19 3.47 -0.09
C ALA A 103 0.91 3.21 -0.92
N ALA A 104 1.00 3.23 -2.25
CA ALA A 104 -0.11 2.85 -3.13
C ALA A 104 -0.49 1.38 -2.94
N GLY A 105 0.50 0.49 -2.80
CA GLY A 105 0.28 -0.92 -2.47
C GLY A 105 -0.41 -1.10 -1.12
N SER A 106 0.00 -0.37 -0.09
CA SER A 106 -0.65 -0.41 1.24
C SER A 106 -2.13 -0.05 1.15
N ILE A 107 -2.46 1.02 0.43
CA ILE A 107 -3.86 1.41 0.18
C ILE A 107 -4.59 0.34 -0.64
N GLY A 108 -3.91 -0.26 -1.62
CA GLY A 108 -4.44 -1.38 -2.42
C GLY A 108 -4.82 -2.59 -1.56
N ILE A 109 -4.00 -2.96 -0.56
CA ILE A 109 -4.32 -4.04 0.39
C ILE A 109 -5.58 -3.69 1.20
N GLU A 110 -5.76 -2.44 1.60
CA GLU A 110 -6.95 -2.01 2.33
C GLU A 110 -8.21 -2.15 1.48
N ILE A 111 -8.13 -1.77 0.22
CA ILE A 111 -9.21 -1.94 -0.76
C ILE A 111 -9.49 -3.43 -0.97
N ASP A 112 -8.47 -4.26 -1.21
CA ASP A 112 -8.63 -5.71 -1.39
C ASP A 112 -9.29 -6.37 -0.16
N ARG A 113 -8.87 -6.00 1.05
CA ARG A 113 -9.51 -6.45 2.30
C ARG A 113 -10.97 -6.02 2.38
N TRP A 114 -11.29 -4.80 1.97
CA TRP A 114 -12.67 -4.31 1.96
C TRP A 114 -13.54 -5.08 0.98
N ILE A 115 -13.03 -5.35 -0.23
CA ILE A 115 -13.71 -6.14 -1.27
C ILE A 115 -13.89 -7.58 -0.80
N SER A 116 -12.82 -8.22 -0.34
CA SER A 116 -12.81 -9.63 0.05
C SER A 116 -13.76 -9.95 1.22
N ARG A 117 -14.07 -8.97 2.08
CA ARG A 117 -15.08 -9.12 3.13
C ARG A 117 -16.53 -9.03 2.64
N ARG A 118 -16.75 -8.51 1.44
CA ARG A 118 -18.09 -8.18 0.90
C ARG A 118 -18.48 -9.00 -0.32
N PHE A 119 -17.51 -9.58 -1.01
CA PHE A 119 -17.72 -10.30 -2.26
C PHE A 119 -17.04 -11.66 -2.22
N ILE A 120 -17.63 -12.62 -2.93
CA ILE A 120 -16.98 -13.90 -3.21
C ILE A 120 -16.10 -13.69 -4.43
N LEU A 121 -14.79 -13.79 -4.24
CA LEU A 121 -13.80 -13.59 -5.29
C LEU A 121 -13.34 -14.94 -5.85
N PRO A 122 -12.99 -15.02 -7.15
CA PRO A 122 -12.39 -16.22 -7.71
C PRO A 122 -11.12 -16.62 -6.96
N LEU A 123 -10.94 -17.92 -6.75
CA LEU A 123 -9.67 -18.46 -6.27
C LEU A 123 -8.58 -18.21 -7.31
N VAL A 124 -7.34 -18.03 -6.83
CA VAL A 124 -6.18 -17.87 -7.72
C VAL A 124 -5.97 -19.16 -8.49
N ASP A 125 -6.14 -19.09 -9.81
CA ASP A 125 -5.96 -20.18 -10.77
C ASP A 125 -4.83 -19.83 -11.74
N VAL A 126 -3.60 -19.84 -11.24
CA VAL A 126 -2.39 -19.59 -12.05
C VAL A 126 -1.50 -20.83 -12.00
N PRO A 127 -1.53 -21.67 -13.05
CA PRO A 127 -0.68 -22.85 -13.13
C PRO A 127 0.81 -22.50 -13.03
N THR A 128 1.57 -23.37 -12.36
CA THR A 128 3.01 -23.20 -12.19
C THR A 128 3.77 -24.37 -12.83
N HIS A 129 4.80 -24.05 -13.61
CA HIS A 129 5.64 -25.03 -14.31
C HIS A 129 7.11 -24.79 -13.97
N PRO A 130 7.56 -25.23 -12.77
CA PRO A 130 8.96 -25.08 -12.38
C PRO A 130 9.87 -25.90 -13.31
N GLY A 131 11.04 -25.35 -13.64
CA GLY A 131 12.02 -26.01 -14.52
C GLY A 131 11.77 -25.82 -16.02
N GLU A 132 10.58 -25.36 -16.42
CA GLU A 132 10.28 -25.09 -17.82
C GLU A 132 10.83 -23.74 -18.30
N GLN A 133 11.17 -23.67 -19.59
CA GLN A 133 11.55 -22.40 -20.19
C GLN A 133 10.34 -21.45 -20.27
N PRO A 134 10.51 -20.11 -20.11
CA PRO A 134 9.39 -19.16 -20.06
C PRO A 134 8.41 -19.27 -21.23
N ARG A 135 8.93 -19.53 -22.45
CA ARG A 135 8.10 -19.71 -23.65
C ARG A 135 7.24 -20.97 -23.59
N LEU A 136 7.76 -22.07 -23.08
CA LEU A 136 7.03 -23.33 -22.95
C LEU A 136 6.00 -23.24 -21.82
N ALA A 137 6.40 -22.72 -20.66
CA ALA A 137 5.49 -22.46 -19.54
C ALA A 137 4.28 -21.61 -19.97
N ALA A 138 4.51 -20.53 -20.73
CA ALA A 138 3.43 -19.70 -21.25
C ALA A 138 2.48 -20.46 -22.21
N ARG A 139 3.00 -21.41 -23.01
CA ARG A 139 2.15 -22.26 -23.88
C ARG A 139 1.33 -23.27 -23.08
N LEU A 140 1.90 -23.85 -22.02
CA LEU A 140 1.21 -24.77 -21.12
C LEU A 140 0.06 -24.06 -20.39
N VAL A 141 0.33 -22.92 -19.76
CA VAL A 141 -0.70 -22.08 -19.12
C VAL A 141 -1.82 -21.72 -20.09
N ARG A 142 -1.49 -21.36 -21.34
CA ARG A 142 -2.51 -21.08 -22.38
C ARG A 142 -3.36 -22.29 -22.72
N ALA A 143 -2.79 -23.48 -22.74
CA ALA A 143 -3.51 -24.71 -23.01
C ALA A 143 -4.45 -25.06 -21.86
N GLU A 144 -3.97 -24.98 -20.62
CA GLU A 144 -4.75 -25.22 -19.40
C GLU A 144 -5.90 -24.22 -19.23
N TRP A 145 -5.67 -22.95 -19.61
CA TRP A 145 -6.70 -21.93 -19.62
C TRP A 145 -7.62 -21.98 -20.85
N GLY A 146 -7.40 -22.89 -21.80
CA GLY A 146 -8.25 -23.06 -22.99
C GLY A 146 -8.19 -21.88 -23.98
N LEU A 147 -7.09 -21.12 -24.02
CA LEU A 147 -6.98 -19.87 -24.79
C LEU A 147 -6.59 -20.08 -26.27
N GLY A 148 -6.24 -21.31 -26.64
CA GLY A 148 -5.78 -21.65 -27.99
C GLY A 148 -4.52 -20.88 -28.40
N THR A 149 -4.38 -20.56 -29.69
CA THR A 149 -3.19 -19.88 -30.28
C THR A 149 -3.44 -18.44 -30.73
N ARG A 150 -4.67 -17.95 -30.62
CA ARG A 150 -5.04 -16.56 -30.99
C ARG A 150 -4.44 -15.54 -30.00
N PRO A 151 -4.34 -14.25 -30.37
CA PRO A 151 -3.96 -13.20 -29.42
C PRO A 151 -4.78 -13.29 -28.13
N LEU A 152 -4.15 -12.93 -27.01
CA LEU A 152 -4.88 -12.84 -25.74
C LEU A 152 -5.96 -11.76 -25.85
N PRO A 153 -7.10 -11.92 -25.15
CA PRO A 153 -8.03 -10.82 -24.93
C PRO A 153 -7.35 -9.75 -24.05
N ASN A 154 -8.13 -8.89 -23.40
CA ASN A 154 -7.60 -8.02 -22.37
C ASN A 154 -6.89 -8.86 -21.29
N ALA A 155 -5.56 -8.74 -21.21
CA ALA A 155 -4.74 -9.55 -20.32
C ALA A 155 -5.00 -9.26 -18.84
N VAL A 156 -5.44 -8.04 -18.49
CA VAL A 156 -5.83 -7.66 -17.13
C VAL A 156 -7.10 -8.40 -16.74
N GLN A 157 -8.16 -8.28 -17.54
CA GLN A 157 -9.43 -8.96 -17.27
C GLN A 157 -9.28 -10.49 -17.26
N LEU A 158 -8.43 -11.02 -18.13
CA LEU A 158 -8.09 -12.45 -18.11
C LEU A 158 -7.44 -12.84 -16.79
N ALA A 159 -6.46 -12.08 -16.30
CA ALA A 159 -5.81 -12.35 -15.03
C ALA A 159 -6.80 -12.25 -13.84
N GLU A 160 -7.65 -11.21 -13.82
CA GLU A 160 -8.70 -11.03 -12.82
C GLU A 160 -9.71 -12.19 -12.80
N SER A 161 -10.12 -12.67 -13.98
CA SER A 161 -11.00 -13.85 -14.10
C SER A 161 -10.38 -15.14 -13.57
N ARG A 162 -9.04 -15.17 -13.45
CA ARG A 162 -8.25 -16.27 -12.86
C ARG A 162 -7.86 -15.98 -11.42
N GLY A 163 -8.51 -15.02 -10.77
CA GLY A 163 -8.31 -14.69 -9.35
C GLY A 163 -7.06 -13.84 -9.07
N VAL A 164 -6.32 -13.40 -10.10
CA VAL A 164 -5.18 -12.48 -9.91
C VAL A 164 -5.69 -11.08 -9.56
N ARG A 165 -5.11 -10.46 -8.53
CA ARG A 165 -5.37 -9.06 -8.19
C ARG A 165 -4.41 -8.17 -8.99
N VAL A 166 -4.94 -7.20 -9.72
CA VAL A 166 -4.18 -6.27 -10.58
C VAL A 166 -4.23 -4.85 -10.01
#